data_AF-A0AA38VME4-F1
#
_entry.id   AF-A0AA38VME4-F1
#
_cell.length_a   1.000
_cell.length_b   1.000
_cell.length_c   1.000
_cell.angle_alpha   90.00
_cell.angle_beta   90.00
_cell.angle_gamma   90.00
#
_symmetry.space_group_name_H-M   'P 1'
#
loop_
_entity.id
_entity.type
_entity.pdbx_description
1 polymer ?
#
loop_
_entity_poly.entity_id
_entity_poly.type
_entity_poly.pdbx_seq_one_letter_code
_entity_poly.pdbx_strand_id
1 'polypeptide(L)'
;MGSRYVATFVDYLAESYGLRIVVVDRPGIGGSTNVKPSQRISVWLETVPVLMRELRADHVSILAHSCGVIYALNTVYAMPQILPPSNPVVYLFSPWVPPRYSGVKRLLVASKMPSPLISRLDSVFSFAYRVIAPPANLSSIVVGAISSFFASSPAGFSEGCAAGEGDDEQDDLFRQHMGISVQEDTARTCETMRRVWEADTRGASGEALLSLRKPQAGSWGVCEEYESCPGKLEERVRGHFCHGRAETCEAWSASSKAHIERPHLVISVLWAETDRMIGKDGASYFDKCFKDFSATSGADCCLLYRSETVPDTDHESVCLPPYGAFPKVCEEIAAKA
;
A
#
# COMPACT_ATOMS: atom_id res chain seq x y z
N MET A 1 10.25 13.14 0.64
CA MET A 1 9.59 11.94 0.06
C MET A 1 8.20 12.30 -0.44
N GLY A 2 7.95 12.45 -1.74
CA GLY A 2 6.58 12.64 -2.25
C GLY A 2 6.04 11.33 -2.83
N SER A 3 5.09 10.66 -2.17
CA SER A 3 4.41 9.50 -2.76
C SER A 3 3.71 9.88 -4.07
N ARG A 4 3.36 11.15 -4.28
CA ARG A 4 2.88 11.67 -5.58
C ARG A 4 3.74 11.28 -6.79
N TYR A 5 5.06 11.10 -6.63
CA TYR A 5 5.90 10.70 -7.76
C TYR A 5 5.64 9.25 -8.20
N VAL A 6 5.01 8.42 -7.35
CA VAL A 6 4.55 7.07 -7.76
C VAL A 6 3.55 7.15 -8.91
N ALA A 7 2.80 8.26 -9.02
CA ALA A 7 1.85 8.48 -10.11
C ALA A 7 2.51 8.35 -11.50
N THR A 8 3.78 8.76 -11.64
CA THR A 8 4.47 8.71 -12.95
C THR A 8 4.71 7.30 -13.46
N PHE A 9 4.72 6.29 -12.59
CA PHE A 9 4.89 4.89 -12.99
C PHE A 9 3.59 4.27 -13.49
N VAL A 10 2.45 4.75 -13.01
CA VAL A 10 1.14 4.12 -13.23
C VAL A 10 0.24 4.90 -14.21
N ASP A 11 0.65 6.11 -14.60
CA ASP A 11 -0.12 7.04 -15.43
C ASP A 11 -0.55 6.43 -16.76
N TYR A 12 0.41 5.95 -17.55
CA TYR A 12 0.15 5.31 -18.85
C TYR A 12 -0.84 4.14 -18.74
N LEU A 13 -0.66 3.31 -17.72
CA LEU A 13 -1.54 2.17 -17.49
C LEU A 13 -2.95 2.62 -17.11
N ALA A 14 -3.06 3.60 -16.21
CA ALA A 14 -4.34 4.15 -15.80
C ALA A 14 -5.12 4.71 -17.00
N GLU A 15 -4.45 5.47 -17.87
CA GLU A 15 -5.03 5.98 -19.11
C GLU A 15 -5.52 4.86 -20.03
N SER A 16 -4.72 3.80 -20.19
CA SER A 16 -5.08 2.65 -21.06
C SER A 16 -6.34 1.91 -20.60
N TYR A 17 -6.64 1.92 -19.29
CA TYR A 17 -7.85 1.35 -18.70
C TYR A 17 -8.98 2.37 -18.47
N GLY A 18 -8.78 3.64 -18.86
CA GLY A 18 -9.75 4.71 -18.60
C GLY A 18 -9.95 5.03 -17.11
N LEU A 19 -8.97 4.72 -16.27
CA LEU A 19 -9.01 4.93 -14.82
C LEU A 19 -8.38 6.26 -14.44
N ARG A 20 -8.93 6.91 -13.41
CA ARG A 20 -8.29 8.04 -12.74
C ARG A 20 -7.62 7.58 -11.46
N ILE A 21 -6.30 7.46 -11.47
CA ILE A 21 -5.52 7.11 -10.28
C ILE A 21 -5.04 8.38 -9.57
N VAL A 22 -5.29 8.45 -8.26
CA VAL A 22 -4.87 9.58 -7.42
C VAL A 22 -3.92 9.08 -6.35
N VAL A 23 -2.68 9.56 -6.39
CA VAL A 23 -1.66 9.22 -5.40
C VAL A 23 -1.47 10.39 -4.43
N VAL A 24 -1.71 10.13 -3.15
CA VAL A 24 -1.77 11.18 -2.13
C VAL A 24 -0.51 11.16 -1.27
N ASP A 25 0.06 12.34 -1.06
CA ASP A 25 1.07 12.57 -0.05
C ASP A 25 0.43 12.55 1.35
N ARG A 26 0.79 11.58 2.18
CA ARG A 26 0.27 11.46 3.56
C ARG A 26 0.75 12.63 4.44
N PRO A 27 0.11 12.92 5.59
CA PRO A 27 0.53 14.01 6.47
C PRO A 27 2.03 13.96 6.81
N GLY A 28 2.73 15.07 6.58
CA GLY A 28 4.18 15.22 6.74
C GLY A 28 5.06 14.48 5.73
N ILE A 29 4.49 13.91 4.67
CA ILE A 29 5.23 13.31 3.57
C ILE A 29 5.16 14.27 2.38
N GLY A 30 6.30 14.60 1.79
CA GLY A 30 6.35 15.26 0.49
C GLY A 30 5.86 16.70 0.54
N GLY A 31 4.74 16.96 -0.13
CA GLY A 31 4.13 18.29 -0.23
C GLY A 31 3.09 18.54 0.85
N SER A 32 2.73 17.52 1.63
CA SER A 32 1.72 17.64 2.68
C SER A 32 2.28 18.26 3.95
N THR A 33 1.43 19.02 4.64
CA THR A 33 1.79 19.73 5.87
C THR A 33 2.37 18.77 6.92
N ASN A 34 3.48 19.17 7.54
CA ASN A 34 4.07 18.41 8.62
C ASN A 34 3.19 18.44 9.87
N VAL A 35 2.97 17.27 10.47
CA VAL A 35 2.17 17.09 11.68
C VAL A 35 2.93 16.27 12.71
N LYS A 36 2.53 16.35 13.98
CA LYS A 36 3.11 15.48 15.02
C LYS A 36 2.84 14.02 14.63
N PRO A 37 3.79 13.09 14.84
CA PRO A 37 3.60 11.67 14.51
C PRO A 37 2.28 11.10 15.05
N SER A 38 1.91 11.44 16.29
CA SER A 38 0.64 11.03 16.94
C SER A 38 -0.65 11.54 16.28
N GLN A 39 -0.57 12.52 15.37
CA GLN A 39 -1.72 13.12 14.69
C GLN A 39 -1.87 12.64 13.24
N ARG A 40 -0.93 11.82 12.73
CA ARG A 40 -0.90 11.43 11.32
C ARG A 40 -2.18 10.74 10.85
N ILE A 41 -2.66 9.76 11.62
CA ILE A 41 -3.86 9.00 11.26
C ILE A 41 -5.11 9.88 11.36
N SER A 42 -5.27 10.68 12.43
CA SER A 42 -6.45 11.55 12.57
C SER A 42 -6.51 12.62 11.48
N VAL A 43 -5.39 13.28 11.19
CA VAL A 43 -5.31 14.30 10.13
C VAL A 43 -5.56 13.68 8.75
N TRP A 44 -5.07 12.45 8.52
CA TRP A 44 -5.39 11.72 7.30
C TRP A 44 -6.89 11.51 7.14
N LEU A 45 -7.58 11.04 8.20
CA LEU A 45 -9.02 10.81 8.17
C LEU A 45 -9.82 12.11 7.97
N GLU A 46 -9.33 13.26 8.47
CA GLU A 46 -9.91 14.58 8.18
C GLU A 46 -9.66 15.03 6.73
N THR A 47 -8.54 14.60 6.13
CA THR A 47 -8.15 14.96 4.76
C THR A 47 -8.99 14.22 3.71
N VAL A 48 -9.33 12.95 3.95
CA VAL A 48 -10.04 12.11 2.96
C VAL A 48 -11.36 12.72 2.48
N PRO A 49 -12.29 13.20 3.35
CA PRO A 49 -13.53 13.83 2.88
C PRO A 49 -13.32 15.09 2.03
N VAL A 50 -12.28 15.87 2.35
CA VAL A 50 -11.91 17.06 1.56
C VAL A 50 -11.40 16.61 0.20
N LEU A 51 -10.54 15.60 0.16
CA LEU A 51 -10.04 15.03 -1.08
C LEU A 51 -11.17 14.49 -1.96
N MET A 52 -12.10 13.70 -1.41
CA MET A 52 -13.26 13.18 -2.17
C MET A 52 -14.06 14.32 -2.82
N ARG A 53 -14.29 15.42 -2.09
CA ARG A 53 -14.99 16.61 -2.61
C ARG A 53 -14.22 17.29 -3.75
N GLU A 54 -12.92 17.49 -3.58
CA GLU A 54 -12.06 18.10 -4.62
C GLU A 54 -11.95 17.21 -5.86
N LEU A 55 -11.89 15.89 -5.67
CA LEU A 55 -11.90 14.92 -6.75
C LEU A 55 -13.27 14.82 -7.44
N ARG A 56 -14.34 15.32 -6.80
CA ARG A 56 -15.73 15.15 -7.22
C ARG A 56 -16.10 13.68 -7.40
N ALA A 57 -15.67 12.87 -6.44
CA ALA A 57 -15.93 11.44 -6.40
C ALA A 57 -16.79 11.10 -5.18
N ASP A 58 -17.83 10.30 -5.38
CA ASP A 58 -18.63 9.73 -4.29
C ASP A 58 -18.04 8.39 -3.84
N HIS A 59 -17.49 7.62 -4.78
CA HIS A 59 -16.92 6.30 -4.55
C HIS A 59 -15.52 6.16 -5.14
N VAL A 60 -14.64 5.44 -4.44
CA VAL A 60 -13.26 5.14 -4.86
C VAL A 60 -12.86 3.72 -4.44
N SER A 61 -12.15 3.02 -5.33
CA SER A 61 -11.38 1.83 -4.96
C SER A 61 -10.10 2.27 -4.22
N ILE A 62 -9.75 1.58 -3.14
CA ILE A 62 -8.60 1.95 -2.30
C ILE A 62 -7.45 0.97 -2.57
N LEU A 63 -6.30 1.52 -2.95
CA LEU A 63 -5.03 0.79 -3.07
C LEU A 63 -4.07 1.30 -2.00
N ALA A 64 -3.31 0.41 -1.38
CA ALA A 64 -2.29 0.78 -0.41
C ALA A 64 -1.10 -0.16 -0.44
N HIS A 65 0.08 0.39 -0.17
CA HIS A 65 1.34 -0.34 -0.10
C HIS A 65 1.98 -0.17 1.27
N SER A 66 2.58 -1.24 1.80
CA SER A 66 3.41 -1.18 3.00
C SER A 66 2.70 -0.50 4.19
N CYS A 67 3.33 0.50 4.82
CA CYS A 67 2.76 1.27 5.93
C CYS A 67 1.51 2.09 5.52
N GLY A 68 1.28 2.32 4.24
CA GLY A 68 0.04 2.92 3.71
C GLY A 68 -1.20 2.09 4.06
N VAL A 69 -1.05 0.78 4.29
CA VAL A 69 -2.17 -0.10 4.69
C VAL A 69 -2.82 0.35 6.00
N ILE A 70 -2.05 0.88 6.95
CA ILE A 70 -2.58 1.41 8.21
C ILE A 70 -3.58 2.54 7.92
N TYR A 71 -3.23 3.43 7.00
CA TYR A 71 -4.07 4.57 6.61
C TYR A 71 -5.32 4.08 5.85
N ALA A 72 -5.16 3.15 4.90
CA ALA A 72 -6.27 2.61 4.12
C ALA A 72 -7.32 1.87 4.97
N LEU A 73 -6.88 1.01 5.88
CA LEU A 73 -7.82 0.27 6.75
C LEU A 73 -8.53 1.19 7.74
N ASN A 74 -7.86 2.21 8.28
CA ASN A 74 -8.53 3.24 9.08
C ASN A 74 -9.52 4.06 8.24
N THR A 75 -9.22 4.35 6.97
CA THR A 75 -10.16 5.01 6.05
C THR A 75 -11.41 4.16 5.85
N VAL A 76 -11.25 2.87 5.54
CA VAL A 76 -12.38 1.94 5.33
C VAL A 76 -13.24 1.82 6.59
N TYR A 77 -12.60 1.74 7.76
CA TYR A 77 -13.31 1.71 9.04
C TYR A 77 -14.07 3.02 9.32
N ALA A 78 -13.45 4.17 9.12
CA ALA A 78 -14.09 5.45 9.42
C ALA A 78 -15.22 5.77 8.43
N MET A 79 -14.98 5.49 7.15
CA MET A 79 -15.77 5.98 6.03
C MET A 79 -16.11 4.86 5.01
N PRO A 80 -16.80 3.78 5.41
CA PRO A 80 -17.13 2.68 4.49
C PRO A 80 -17.98 3.12 3.29
N GLN A 81 -18.71 4.23 3.41
CA GLN A 81 -19.56 4.79 2.36
C GLN A 81 -18.81 5.26 1.10
N ILE A 82 -17.50 5.52 1.20
CA ILE A 82 -16.71 5.94 0.03
C ILE A 82 -16.31 4.75 -0.86
N LEU A 83 -16.55 3.51 -0.42
CA LEU A 83 -16.28 2.35 -1.25
C LEU A 83 -17.38 2.18 -2.31
N PRO A 84 -17.07 1.60 -3.49
CA PRO A 84 -18.07 1.33 -4.50
C PRO A 84 -19.17 0.39 -3.95
N PRO A 85 -20.46 0.72 -4.11
CA PRO A 85 -21.55 -0.05 -3.51
C PRO A 85 -21.74 -1.43 -4.15
N SER A 86 -21.38 -1.58 -5.43
CA SER A 86 -21.48 -2.83 -6.19
C SER A 86 -20.25 -3.74 -6.02
N ASN A 87 -19.08 -3.16 -5.74
CA ASN A 87 -17.80 -3.88 -5.66
C ASN A 87 -16.82 -3.20 -4.69
N PRO A 88 -17.05 -3.29 -3.37
CA PRO A 88 -16.17 -2.73 -2.36
C PRO A 88 -14.92 -3.61 -2.20
N VAL A 89 -13.87 -3.32 -2.98
CA VAL A 89 -12.58 -4.01 -2.92
C VAL A 89 -11.49 -3.05 -2.45
N VAL A 90 -10.68 -3.52 -1.51
CA VAL A 90 -9.47 -2.85 -1.04
C VAL A 90 -8.28 -3.71 -1.41
N TYR A 91 -7.34 -3.12 -2.14
CA TYR A 91 -6.15 -3.79 -2.65
C TYR A 91 -4.93 -3.39 -1.81
N LEU A 92 -4.27 -4.38 -1.23
CA LEU A 92 -3.13 -4.15 -0.33
C LEU A 92 -1.89 -4.86 -0.87
N PHE A 93 -0.87 -4.08 -1.20
CA PHE A 93 0.43 -4.56 -1.68
C PHE A 93 1.41 -4.64 -0.50
N SER A 94 1.94 -5.83 -0.24
CA SER A 94 2.85 -6.14 0.88
C SER A 94 2.53 -5.38 2.18
N PRO A 95 1.36 -5.62 2.80
CA PRO A 95 0.94 -4.95 4.03
C PRO A 95 2.02 -4.87 5.11
N TRP A 96 2.19 -3.69 5.73
CA TRP A 96 3.14 -3.55 6.83
C TRP A 96 2.69 -4.29 8.09
N VAL A 97 3.57 -5.12 8.63
CA VAL A 97 3.37 -5.91 9.83
C VAL A 97 4.38 -5.49 10.90
N PRO A 98 3.98 -5.43 12.19
CA PRO A 98 4.91 -5.10 13.26
C PRO A 98 6.14 -6.02 13.26
N PRO A 99 7.36 -5.49 13.50
CA PRO A 99 8.59 -6.28 13.46
C PRO A 99 8.64 -7.52 14.38
N ARG A 100 7.79 -7.58 15.41
CA ARG A 100 7.69 -8.75 16.29
C ARG A 100 7.09 -9.99 15.61
N TYR A 101 6.34 -9.81 14.51
CA TYR A 101 5.74 -10.89 13.74
C TYR A 101 6.41 -11.10 12.38
N SER A 102 7.30 -10.20 11.94
CA SER A 102 7.92 -10.28 10.60
C SER A 102 8.98 -11.36 10.46
N GLY A 103 9.54 -11.86 11.56
CA GLY A 103 10.73 -12.75 11.54
C GLY A 103 12.03 -12.04 11.14
N VAL A 104 11.98 -10.77 10.73
CA VAL A 104 13.14 -9.99 10.28
C VAL A 104 13.90 -9.42 11.47
N LYS A 105 14.96 -10.12 11.90
CA LYS A 105 15.78 -9.79 13.09
C LYS A 105 16.27 -8.33 13.11
N ARG A 106 16.66 -7.78 11.95
CA ARG A 106 17.17 -6.39 11.84
C ARG A 106 16.08 -5.36 12.15
N LEU A 107 14.86 -5.58 11.66
CA LEU A 107 13.71 -4.73 12.01
C LEU A 107 13.33 -4.86 13.48
N LEU A 108 13.45 -6.05 14.05
CA LEU A 108 13.22 -6.24 15.48
C LEU A 108 14.24 -5.50 16.35
N VAL A 109 15.52 -5.46 15.94
CA VAL A 109 16.53 -4.64 16.61
C VAL A 109 16.18 -3.16 16.47
N ALA A 110 15.80 -2.75 15.26
CA ALA A 110 15.43 -1.37 14.99
C ALA A 110 14.21 -0.89 15.79
N SER A 111 13.20 -1.75 15.98
CA SER A 111 12.04 -1.43 16.80
C SER A 111 12.37 -1.25 18.28
N LYS A 112 13.53 -1.73 18.74
CA LYS A 112 14.02 -1.52 20.12
C LYS A 112 14.89 -0.27 20.27
N MET A 113 15.28 0.41 19.18
CA MET A 113 16.10 1.61 19.26
C MET A 113 15.36 2.78 19.94
N PRO A 114 16.04 3.62 20.76
CA PRO A 114 15.46 4.85 21.29
C PRO A 114 14.93 5.79 20.20
N SER A 115 13.76 6.40 20.44
CA SER A 115 13.12 7.32 19.48
C SER A 115 14.02 8.45 18.97
N PRO A 116 14.88 9.09 19.80
CA PRO A 116 15.79 10.13 19.30
C PRO A 116 16.78 9.65 18.24
N LEU A 117 17.15 8.36 18.21
CA LEU A 117 18.03 7.81 17.18
C LEU A 117 17.28 7.59 15.86
N ILE A 118 15.99 7.22 15.94
CA ILE A 118 15.13 7.06 14.76
C ILE A 118 14.80 8.43 14.16
N SER A 119 14.55 9.44 15.00
CA SER A 119 14.30 10.81 14.56
C SER A 119 15.50 11.50 13.92
N ARG A 120 16.71 10.95 14.08
CA ARG A 120 17.94 11.39 13.40
C ARG A 120 18.13 10.71 12.04
N LEU A 121 17.23 9.83 11.64
CA LEU A 121 17.24 9.26 10.30
C LEU A 121 16.49 10.23 9.38
N ASP A 122 17.22 10.81 8.44
CA ASP A 122 16.70 11.84 7.55
C ASP A 122 15.58 11.30 6.62
N SER A 123 15.39 9.98 6.52
CA SER A 123 14.27 9.36 5.77
C SER A 123 13.94 7.90 6.18
N VAL A 124 12.71 7.44 5.88
CA VAL A 124 12.32 6.00 5.95
C VAL A 124 13.17 5.16 5.00
N PHE A 125 13.59 5.71 3.84
CA PHE A 125 14.49 5.02 2.92
C PHE A 125 15.86 4.81 3.54
N SER A 126 16.41 5.78 4.29
CA SER A 126 17.67 5.60 5.03
C SER A 126 17.55 4.51 6.09
N PHE A 127 16.39 4.43 6.75
CA PHE A 127 16.08 3.36 7.69
C PHE A 127 15.98 2.00 7.00
N ALA A 128 15.14 1.89 5.96
CA ALA A 128 14.96 0.68 5.16
C ALA A 128 16.30 0.22 4.58
N TYR A 129 17.09 1.13 4.00
CA TYR A 129 18.45 0.86 3.51
C TYR A 129 19.36 0.28 4.59
N ARG A 130 19.47 0.93 5.77
CA ARG A 130 20.31 0.42 6.87
C ARG A 130 19.83 -0.93 7.41
N VAL A 131 18.54 -1.18 7.33
CA VAL A 131 17.91 -2.41 7.80
C VAL A 131 17.98 -3.53 6.75
N ILE A 132 18.05 -3.21 5.46
CA ILE A 132 17.95 -4.17 4.36
C ILE A 132 19.31 -4.45 3.70
N ALA A 133 20.28 -3.51 3.73
CA ALA A 133 21.57 -3.62 3.03
C ALA A 133 22.28 -4.98 3.28
N PRO A 134 22.67 -5.71 2.22
CA PRO A 134 23.35 -7.00 2.36
C PRO A 134 24.81 -6.83 2.84
N PRO A 135 25.39 -7.81 3.54
CA PRO A 135 26.84 -7.87 3.71
C PRO A 135 27.49 -8.03 2.34
N ALA A 136 28.51 -7.23 2.05
CA ALA A 136 29.19 -7.18 0.76
C ALA A 136 29.68 -8.57 0.33
N ASN A 137 28.98 -9.20 -0.62
CA ASN A 137 29.40 -10.32 -1.48
C ASN A 137 28.20 -10.69 -2.38
N LEU A 138 28.18 -10.29 -3.67
CA LEU A 138 27.13 -10.70 -4.60
C LEU A 138 27.71 -11.14 -5.95
N SER A 139 27.22 -12.29 -6.41
CA SER A 139 27.48 -12.93 -7.69
C SER A 139 26.65 -12.31 -8.83
N SER A 140 27.13 -12.49 -10.06
CA SER A 140 26.86 -11.72 -11.28
C SER A 140 25.46 -11.81 -11.92
N ILE A 141 24.46 -12.45 -11.30
CA ILE A 141 23.14 -12.69 -11.93
C ILE A 141 22.04 -11.74 -11.40
N VAL A 142 22.30 -10.98 -10.32
CA VAL A 142 21.27 -10.17 -9.64
C VAL A 142 21.42 -8.66 -9.96
N VAL A 143 22.03 -8.27 -11.08
CA VAL A 143 22.38 -6.85 -11.30
C VAL A 143 21.15 -5.94 -11.49
N GLY A 144 20.06 -6.45 -12.09
CA GLY A 144 18.84 -5.65 -12.35
C GLY A 144 18.00 -5.31 -11.12
N ALA A 145 17.98 -6.18 -10.10
CA ALA A 145 17.22 -5.91 -8.85
C ALA A 145 18.04 -5.10 -7.83
N ILE A 146 19.38 -5.11 -7.93
CA ILE A 146 20.25 -4.38 -7.00
C ILE A 146 20.44 -2.91 -7.44
N SER A 147 20.23 -2.56 -8.71
CA SER A 147 20.29 -1.16 -9.17
C SER A 147 19.27 -0.27 -8.44
N SER A 148 18.04 -0.75 -8.23
CA SER A 148 17.01 -0.08 -7.41
C SER A 148 17.41 0.09 -5.94
N PHE A 149 18.26 -0.81 -5.42
CA PHE A 149 18.82 -0.72 -4.07
C PHE A 149 20.01 0.24 -3.98
N PHE A 150 20.90 0.27 -4.97
CA PHE A 150 22.09 1.13 -5.01
C PHE A 150 21.78 2.62 -5.30
N ALA A 151 20.62 2.91 -5.90
CA ALA A 151 20.12 4.27 -6.09
C ALA A 151 19.76 5.01 -4.77
N SER A 152 19.97 4.40 -3.59
CA SER A 152 19.59 4.95 -2.29
C SER A 152 20.68 5.76 -1.56
N SER A 153 21.89 5.91 -2.13
CA SER A 153 23.03 6.64 -1.52
C SER A 153 23.59 7.73 -2.44
N PRO A 154 24.00 8.92 -1.94
CA PRO A 154 24.54 10.02 -2.75
C PRO A 154 25.70 9.63 -3.68
N ALA A 155 26.55 8.70 -3.24
CA ALA A 155 27.66 8.18 -4.06
C ALA A 155 27.22 7.09 -5.05
N GLY A 156 26.15 6.34 -4.77
CA GLY A 156 25.57 5.33 -5.65
C GLY A 156 24.65 5.91 -6.74
N PHE A 157 24.16 7.15 -6.57
CA PHE A 157 23.36 7.87 -7.57
C PHE A 157 24.13 8.16 -8.86
N SER A 158 25.46 8.32 -8.80
CA SER A 158 26.27 8.59 -9.99
C SER A 158 26.68 7.32 -10.75
N GLU A 159 26.72 6.16 -10.09
CA GLU A 159 27.13 4.88 -10.69
C GLU A 159 25.93 3.98 -11.06
N GLY A 160 24.78 4.11 -10.37
CA GLY A 160 23.59 3.28 -10.55
C GLY A 160 22.61 3.72 -11.66
N CYS A 161 22.82 4.89 -12.28
CA CYS A 161 22.07 5.35 -13.45
C CYS A 161 22.68 4.85 -14.78
N ALA A 162 23.62 3.90 -14.73
CA ALA A 162 24.01 3.14 -15.91
C ALA A 162 22.78 2.34 -16.37
N ALA A 163 22.32 2.61 -17.60
CA ALA A 163 21.20 1.90 -18.21
C ALA A 163 21.48 0.40 -18.14
N GLY A 164 20.67 -0.34 -17.37
CA GLY A 164 20.62 -1.78 -17.53
C GLY A 164 19.99 -2.07 -18.88
N GLU A 165 20.68 -2.82 -19.74
CA GLU A 165 20.02 -3.50 -20.84
C GLU A 165 19.13 -4.57 -20.20
N GLY A 166 17.83 -4.29 -20.07
CA GLY A 166 16.85 -5.33 -19.82
C GLY A 166 16.88 -6.32 -20.98
N ASP A 167 16.55 -7.58 -20.73
CA ASP A 167 16.31 -8.49 -21.86
C ASP A 167 15.09 -8.03 -22.66
N ASP A 168 14.95 -8.55 -23.88
CA ASP A 168 13.89 -8.15 -24.81
C ASP A 168 12.49 -8.34 -24.19
N GLU A 169 12.29 -9.37 -23.37
CA GLU A 169 11.01 -9.68 -22.72
C GLU A 169 10.67 -8.64 -21.63
N GLN A 170 11.67 -8.21 -20.85
CA GLN A 170 11.50 -7.15 -19.87
C GLN A 170 11.21 -5.80 -20.54
N ASP A 171 11.88 -5.47 -21.64
CA ASP A 171 11.60 -4.23 -22.38
C ASP A 171 10.17 -4.21 -22.95
N ASP A 172 9.69 -5.35 -23.45
CA ASP A 172 8.32 -5.50 -23.95
C ASP A 172 7.27 -5.26 -22.84
N LEU A 173 7.48 -5.79 -21.62
CA LEU A 173 6.59 -5.55 -20.48
C LEU A 173 6.56 -4.07 -20.06
N PHE A 174 7.70 -3.40 -20.08
CA PHE A 174 7.79 -1.97 -19.77
C PHE A 174 7.05 -1.13 -20.81
N ARG A 175 7.20 -1.45 -22.10
CA ARG A 175 6.46 -0.80 -23.18
C ARG A 175 4.96 -1.05 -23.07
N GLN A 176 4.56 -2.28 -22.78
CA GLN A 176 3.17 -2.67 -22.65
C GLN A 176 2.48 -1.96 -21.47
N HIS A 177 3.12 -1.92 -20.31
CA HIS A 177 2.48 -1.45 -19.08
C HIS A 177 2.80 -0.01 -18.70
N MET A 178 3.86 0.59 -19.24
CA MET A 178 4.28 1.95 -18.90
C MET A 178 4.50 2.85 -20.12
N GLY A 179 4.41 2.31 -21.35
CA GLY A 179 4.55 3.06 -22.59
C GLY A 179 5.99 3.51 -22.90
N ILE A 180 6.98 3.00 -22.17
CA ILE A 180 8.39 3.39 -22.27
C ILE A 180 9.30 2.16 -22.19
N SER A 181 10.54 2.29 -22.65
CA SER A 181 11.58 1.26 -22.52
C SER A 181 12.14 1.16 -21.09
N VAL A 182 12.87 0.08 -20.81
CA VAL A 182 13.64 -0.12 -19.56
C VAL A 182 14.66 1.01 -19.36
N GLN A 183 15.30 1.47 -20.44
CA GLN A 183 16.26 2.57 -20.38
C GLN A 183 15.60 3.89 -19.98
N GLU A 184 14.45 4.22 -20.58
CA GLU A 184 13.69 5.42 -20.24
C GLU A 184 13.14 5.35 -18.81
N ASP A 185 12.68 4.19 -18.36
CA ASP A 185 12.26 4.00 -16.98
C ASP A 185 13.42 4.16 -15.99
N THR A 186 14.61 3.63 -16.32
CA THR A 186 15.81 3.83 -15.50
C THR A 186 16.11 5.32 -15.32
N ALA A 187 16.05 6.10 -16.41
CA ALA A 187 16.25 7.54 -16.35
C ALA A 187 15.15 8.24 -15.52
N ARG A 188 13.88 7.86 -15.72
CA ARG A 188 12.74 8.37 -14.95
C ARG A 188 12.87 8.06 -13.46
N THR A 189 13.30 6.85 -13.11
CA THR A 189 13.51 6.40 -11.74
C THR A 189 14.63 7.20 -11.08
N CYS A 190 15.75 7.43 -11.78
CA CYS A 190 16.83 8.29 -11.29
C CYS A 190 16.34 9.71 -10.99
N GLU A 191 15.60 10.34 -11.91
CA GLU A 191 15.06 11.68 -11.71
C GLU A 191 13.99 11.72 -10.59
N THR A 192 13.14 10.70 -10.52
CA THR A 192 12.12 10.56 -9.48
C THR A 192 12.78 10.45 -8.10
N MET A 193 13.79 9.61 -7.96
CA MET A 193 14.54 9.46 -6.70
C MET A 193 15.24 10.76 -6.30
N ARG A 194 15.85 11.47 -7.25
CA ARG A 194 16.43 12.80 -7.01
C ARG A 194 15.39 13.78 -6.46
N ARG A 195 14.21 13.86 -7.09
CA ARG A 195 13.11 14.73 -6.62
C ARG A 195 12.53 14.31 -5.27
N VAL A 196 12.42 13.00 -5.02
CA VAL A 196 11.96 12.44 -3.74
C VAL A 196 12.91 12.84 -2.61
N TRP A 197 14.21 12.89 -2.89
CA TRP A 197 15.27 13.30 -1.97
C TRP A 197 15.27 14.81 -1.70
N GLU A 198 15.05 15.62 -2.73
CA GLU A 198 14.93 17.09 -2.59
C GLU A 198 13.65 17.53 -1.88
N ALA A 199 12.59 16.72 -1.95
CA ALA A 199 11.35 17.00 -1.25
C ALA A 199 11.49 16.85 0.27
N ASP A 200 10.73 17.65 1.03
CA ASP A 200 10.72 17.61 2.50
C ASP A 200 10.59 16.16 3.03
N THR A 201 11.58 15.77 3.84
CA THR A 201 11.67 14.45 4.47
C THR A 201 11.42 14.49 5.97
N ARG A 202 11.11 15.66 6.55
CA ARG A 202 10.97 15.80 8.02
C ARG A 202 9.95 14.85 8.62
N GLY A 203 8.88 14.54 7.91
CA GLY A 203 7.89 13.57 8.39
C GLY A 203 8.21 12.11 8.08
N ALA A 204 9.26 11.80 7.32
CA ALA A 204 9.69 10.42 7.10
C ALA A 204 10.17 9.77 8.41
N SER A 205 10.85 10.53 9.28
CA SER A 205 11.13 10.12 10.66
C SER A 205 9.85 9.81 11.45
N GLY A 206 8.81 10.63 11.29
CA GLY A 206 7.51 10.41 11.92
C GLY A 206 6.82 9.12 11.45
N GLU A 207 6.95 8.81 10.17
CA GLU A 207 6.44 7.56 9.59
C GLU A 207 7.20 6.34 10.11
N ALA A 208 8.54 6.41 10.24
CA ALA A 208 9.32 5.35 10.85
C ALA A 208 8.92 5.12 12.32
N LEU A 209 8.70 6.18 13.09
CA LEU A 209 8.22 6.07 14.47
C LEU A 209 6.84 5.39 14.53
N LEU A 210 5.94 5.72 13.60
CA LEU A 210 4.62 5.09 13.48
C LEU A 210 4.78 3.61 13.13
N SER A 211 5.49 3.28 12.07
CA SER A 211 5.72 1.90 11.60
C SER A 211 6.42 1.00 12.63
N LEU A 212 7.21 1.58 13.53
CA LEU A 212 7.87 0.86 14.63
C LEU A 212 7.08 0.89 15.95
N ARG A 213 5.84 1.41 15.93
CA ARG A 213 4.96 1.54 17.10
C ARG A 213 5.62 2.23 18.28
N LYS A 214 6.32 3.33 18.01
CA LYS A 214 6.90 4.13 19.07
C LYS A 214 5.79 4.87 19.82
N PRO A 215 5.84 4.95 21.16
CA PRO A 215 4.77 5.58 21.95
C PRO A 215 4.43 7.01 21.50
N GLN A 216 5.43 7.75 21.01
CA GLN A 216 5.27 9.14 20.55
C GLN A 216 4.54 9.25 19.20
N ALA A 217 4.39 8.14 18.47
CA ALA A 217 3.73 8.10 17.17
C ALA A 217 2.22 7.85 17.26
N GLY A 218 1.68 7.63 18.46
CA GLY A 218 0.26 7.33 18.65
C GLY A 218 -0.12 5.93 18.18
N SER A 219 -1.42 5.69 18.10
CA SER A 219 -2.00 4.39 17.76
C SER A 219 -2.13 4.18 16.25
N TRP A 220 -2.10 2.92 15.82
CA TRP A 220 -2.49 2.50 14.47
C TRP A 220 -4.01 2.41 14.29
N GLY A 221 -4.81 2.82 15.27
CA GLY A 221 -6.27 2.82 15.20
C GLY A 221 -6.82 1.40 15.06
N VAL A 222 -7.63 1.15 14.02
CA VAL A 222 -8.22 -0.18 13.79
C VAL A 222 -7.15 -1.27 13.58
N CYS A 223 -5.96 -0.90 13.11
CA CYS A 223 -4.82 -1.79 12.88
C CYS A 223 -3.91 -1.96 14.11
N GLU A 224 -4.28 -1.44 15.28
CA GLU A 224 -3.48 -1.62 16.50
C GLU A 224 -3.28 -3.12 16.81
N GLU A 225 -4.29 -3.93 16.56
CA GLU A 225 -4.21 -5.39 16.70
C GLU A 225 -4.83 -6.02 15.46
N TYR A 226 -3.99 -6.59 14.59
CA TYR A 226 -4.45 -7.17 13.34
C TYR A 226 -5.38 -8.37 13.56
N GLU A 227 -5.27 -9.08 14.68
CA GLU A 227 -6.17 -10.17 15.06
C GLU A 227 -7.62 -9.68 15.22
N SER A 228 -7.82 -8.46 15.74
CA SER A 228 -9.15 -7.86 15.95
C SER A 228 -9.64 -7.02 14.78
N CYS A 229 -8.74 -6.63 13.88
CA CYS A 229 -9.01 -5.70 12.79
C CYS A 229 -10.10 -6.19 11.82
N PRO A 230 -10.12 -7.46 11.35
CA PRO A 230 -11.15 -7.97 10.44
C PRO A 230 -12.56 -7.85 11.03
N GLY A 231 -12.74 -8.20 12.31
CA GLY A 231 -14.04 -8.10 12.99
C GLY A 231 -14.55 -6.68 13.10
N LYS A 232 -13.66 -5.72 13.42
CA LYS A 232 -14.02 -4.29 13.47
C LYS A 232 -14.42 -3.74 12.10
N LEU A 233 -13.70 -4.14 11.04
CA LEU A 233 -14.03 -3.73 9.67
C LEU A 233 -15.37 -4.32 9.22
N GLU A 234 -15.57 -5.60 9.49
CA GLU A 234 -16.77 -6.32 9.09
C GLU A 234 -18.01 -5.78 9.81
N GLU A 235 -17.94 -5.55 11.12
CA GLU A 235 -19.04 -4.95 11.89
C GLU A 235 -19.44 -3.59 11.30
N ARG A 236 -18.45 -2.78 10.97
CA ARG A 236 -18.64 -1.44 10.44
C ARG A 236 -19.25 -1.43 9.04
N VAL A 237 -18.76 -2.28 8.16
CA VAL A 237 -19.27 -2.46 6.79
C VAL A 237 -20.68 -3.03 6.83
N ARG A 238 -20.92 -4.07 7.64
CA ARG A 238 -22.26 -4.65 7.83
C ARG A 238 -23.23 -3.59 8.33
N GLY A 239 -22.83 -2.80 9.33
CA GLY A 239 -23.62 -1.67 9.83
C GLY A 239 -24.07 -0.74 8.70
N HIS A 240 -23.16 -0.36 7.82
CA HIS A 240 -23.44 0.55 6.71
C HIS A 240 -24.32 -0.08 5.60
N PHE A 241 -23.90 -1.22 5.03
CA PHE A 241 -24.54 -1.82 3.85
C PHE A 241 -25.82 -2.63 4.17
N CYS A 242 -26.04 -3.01 5.43
CA CYS A 242 -27.26 -3.70 5.86
C CYS A 242 -28.35 -2.72 6.36
N HIS A 243 -28.00 -1.65 7.11
CA HIS A 243 -29.01 -0.71 7.63
C HIS A 243 -29.49 0.31 6.59
N GLY A 244 -28.67 0.70 5.62
CA GLY A 244 -29.08 1.62 4.54
C GLY A 244 -30.17 1.08 3.60
N ARG A 245 -30.43 -0.24 3.63
CA ARG A 245 -31.51 -0.90 2.88
C ARG A 245 -32.86 -0.91 3.60
N ALA A 246 -32.90 -0.63 4.91
CA ALA A 246 -34.15 -0.64 5.67
C ALA A 246 -34.94 0.67 5.52
N GLU A 247 -34.28 1.82 5.36
CA GLU A 247 -34.94 3.13 5.33
C GLU A 247 -35.54 3.50 3.96
N THR A 248 -35.18 2.80 2.87
CA THR A 248 -35.71 3.06 1.51
C THR A 248 -36.82 2.08 1.09
N CYS A 249 -37.20 1.13 1.96
CA CYS A 249 -38.15 0.06 1.67
C CYS A 249 -39.57 0.28 2.21
N GLU A 250 -40.07 1.52 2.26
CA GLU A 250 -41.51 1.77 2.45
C GLU A 250 -42.29 1.95 1.12
N ALA A 251 -41.65 1.82 -0.05
CA ALA A 251 -42.33 2.07 -1.33
C ALA A 251 -42.14 1.02 -2.44
N TRP A 252 -41.53 -0.15 -2.19
CA TRP A 252 -41.46 -1.21 -3.22
C TRP A 252 -42.17 -2.48 -2.77
N SER A 253 -43.38 -2.65 -3.32
CA SER A 253 -44.28 -3.76 -3.10
C SER A 253 -43.65 -5.14 -3.34
N ALA A 254 -44.15 -6.10 -2.58
CA ALA A 254 -43.93 -7.54 -2.66
C ALA A 254 -44.05 -8.13 -4.07
N SER A 255 -42.98 -8.06 -4.85
CA SER A 255 -42.76 -8.92 -6.01
C SER A 255 -41.32 -8.81 -6.51
N SER A 256 -40.39 -9.42 -5.78
CA SER A 256 -39.12 -9.95 -6.31
C SER A 256 -38.42 -10.70 -5.18
N LYS A 257 -38.68 -12.01 -5.08
CA LYS A 257 -37.78 -12.96 -4.41
C LYS A 257 -36.51 -13.13 -5.27
N ALA A 258 -35.82 -12.04 -5.54
CA ALA A 258 -34.45 -12.08 -6.03
C ALA A 258 -33.58 -11.85 -4.80
N HIS A 259 -32.93 -12.90 -4.31
CA HIS A 259 -31.79 -12.75 -3.42
C HIS A 259 -30.83 -11.76 -4.09
N ILE A 260 -30.73 -10.54 -3.55
CA ILE A 260 -29.60 -9.68 -3.87
C ILE A 260 -28.42 -10.30 -3.12
N GLU A 261 -27.83 -11.33 -3.72
CA GLU A 261 -26.46 -11.73 -3.44
C GLU A 261 -25.58 -10.50 -3.69
N ARG A 262 -24.77 -10.13 -2.69
CA ARG A 262 -23.57 -9.23 -2.74
C ARG A 262 -23.79 -7.74 -2.40
N PRO A 263 -22.73 -7.01 -1.99
CA PRO A 263 -21.35 -7.42 -1.72
C PRO A 263 -20.90 -7.27 -0.26
N HIS A 264 -20.00 -8.20 0.10
CA HIS A 264 -19.26 -8.31 1.34
C HIS A 264 -17.87 -7.73 1.06
N LEU A 265 -17.40 -6.73 1.83
CA LEU A 265 -16.10 -6.05 1.64
C LEU A 265 -15.00 -7.06 1.31
N VAL A 266 -14.30 -6.87 0.18
CA VAL A 266 -13.18 -7.72 -0.21
C VAL A 266 -11.86 -7.06 0.17
N ILE A 267 -11.05 -7.76 0.97
CA ILE A 267 -9.65 -7.42 1.21
C ILE A 267 -8.80 -8.32 0.33
N SER A 268 -8.17 -7.73 -0.69
CA SER A 268 -7.32 -8.41 -1.68
C SER A 268 -5.86 -8.08 -1.41
N VAL A 269 -5.07 -9.07 -0.99
CA VAL A 269 -3.66 -8.89 -0.64
C VAL A 269 -2.74 -9.47 -1.70
N LEU A 270 -1.76 -8.67 -2.12
CA LEU A 270 -0.72 -9.04 -3.07
C LEU A 270 0.61 -9.00 -2.34
N TRP A 271 1.16 -10.17 -2.04
CA TRP A 271 2.46 -10.31 -1.38
C TRP A 271 3.58 -10.38 -2.40
N ALA A 272 4.70 -9.72 -2.10
CA ALA A 272 5.92 -9.96 -2.82
C ALA A 272 6.48 -11.37 -2.54
N GLU A 273 7.12 -11.99 -3.51
CA GLU A 273 7.80 -13.28 -3.32
C GLU A 273 8.98 -13.16 -2.34
N THR A 274 9.80 -12.12 -2.53
CA THR A 274 10.99 -11.86 -1.72
C THR A 274 10.86 -10.54 -0.95
N ASP A 275 10.18 -10.58 0.19
CA ASP A 275 10.02 -9.41 1.05
C ASP A 275 11.04 -9.42 2.22
N ARG A 276 12.02 -8.50 2.17
CA ARG A 276 13.04 -8.35 3.22
C ARG A 276 12.61 -7.47 4.40
N MET A 277 11.44 -6.84 4.31
CA MET A 277 10.88 -6.01 5.38
C MET A 277 9.81 -6.76 6.16
N ILE A 278 8.85 -7.37 5.48
CA ILE A 278 7.74 -8.08 6.14
C ILE A 278 8.12 -9.53 6.41
N GLY A 279 8.92 -10.15 5.53
CA GLY A 279 9.27 -11.56 5.63
C GLY A 279 8.07 -12.50 5.47
N LYS A 280 8.37 -13.79 5.30
CA LYS A 280 7.33 -14.83 5.16
C LYS A 280 6.49 -14.99 6.44
N ASP A 281 7.11 -14.82 7.61
CA ASP A 281 6.44 -14.92 8.89
C ASP A 281 5.41 -13.79 9.07
N GLY A 282 5.77 -12.57 8.67
CA GLY A 282 4.87 -11.42 8.72
C GLY A 282 3.68 -11.57 7.79
N ALA A 283 3.93 -11.98 6.55
CA ALA A 283 2.88 -12.27 5.58
C ALA A 283 1.93 -13.36 6.09
N SER A 284 2.49 -14.46 6.61
CA SER A 284 1.71 -15.57 7.19
C SER A 284 0.86 -15.14 8.39
N TYR A 285 1.41 -14.28 9.25
CA TYR A 285 0.69 -13.72 10.40
C TYR A 285 -0.48 -12.85 9.97
N PHE A 286 -0.30 -11.94 9.01
CA PHE A 286 -1.37 -11.08 8.52
C PHE A 286 -2.47 -11.90 7.85
N ASP A 287 -2.10 -12.84 6.97
CA ASP A 287 -3.02 -13.79 6.34
C ASP A 287 -3.84 -14.55 7.37
N LYS A 288 -3.18 -15.08 8.41
CA LYS A 288 -3.83 -15.83 9.49
C LYS A 288 -4.89 -14.99 10.19
N CYS A 289 -4.62 -13.72 10.48
CA CYS A 289 -5.58 -12.84 11.17
C CYS A 289 -6.91 -12.75 10.41
N PHE A 290 -6.86 -12.54 9.09
CA PHE A 290 -8.08 -12.41 8.25
C PHE A 290 -8.72 -13.77 7.91
N LYS A 291 -7.91 -14.81 7.66
CA LYS A 291 -8.41 -16.17 7.38
C LYS A 291 -9.12 -16.78 8.59
N ASP A 292 -8.56 -16.65 9.79
CA ASP A 292 -9.17 -17.16 11.01
C ASP A 292 -10.51 -16.47 11.31
N PHE A 293 -10.57 -15.15 11.11
CA PHE A 293 -11.82 -14.41 11.23
C PHE A 293 -12.89 -14.91 10.24
N SER A 294 -12.49 -15.11 8.98
CA SER A 294 -13.41 -15.60 7.93
C SER A 294 -13.91 -17.01 8.24
N ALA A 295 -13.06 -17.88 8.78
CA ALA A 295 -13.43 -19.23 9.18
C ALA A 295 -14.37 -19.28 10.39
N THR A 296 -14.24 -18.34 11.33
CA THR A 296 -15.05 -18.27 12.56
C THR A 296 -16.38 -17.55 12.39
N SER A 297 -16.48 -16.62 11.42
CA SER A 297 -17.67 -15.79 11.21
C SER A 297 -18.81 -16.48 10.46
N GLY A 298 -18.57 -17.65 9.87
CA GLY A 298 -19.60 -18.45 9.20
C GLY A 298 -20.13 -17.85 7.89
N ALA A 299 -21.27 -18.37 7.43
CA ALA A 299 -21.82 -18.04 6.11
C ALA A 299 -22.35 -16.60 5.95
N ASP A 300 -22.62 -15.91 7.06
CA ASP A 300 -23.16 -14.54 7.08
C ASP A 300 -22.07 -13.45 7.14
N CYS A 301 -20.80 -13.83 7.02
CA CYS A 301 -19.66 -12.91 7.08
C CYS A 301 -19.70 -11.90 5.93
N CYS A 302 -19.71 -10.60 6.27
CA CYS A 302 -19.70 -9.53 5.29
C CYS A 302 -18.29 -9.09 4.85
N LEU A 303 -17.25 -9.86 5.19
CA LEU A 303 -15.87 -9.62 4.78
C LEU A 303 -15.31 -10.86 4.10
N LEU A 304 -14.77 -10.68 2.90
CA LEU A 304 -14.05 -11.71 2.16
C LEU A 304 -12.58 -11.36 2.11
N TYR A 305 -11.73 -12.32 2.43
CA TYR A 305 -10.29 -12.19 2.36
C TYR A 305 -9.71 -13.08 1.26
N ARG A 306 -8.83 -12.52 0.44
CA ARG A 306 -8.01 -13.28 -0.50
C ARG A 306 -6.59 -12.73 -0.51
N SER A 307 -5.63 -13.64 -0.69
CA SER A 307 -4.22 -13.29 -0.82
C SER A 307 -3.57 -14.13 -1.92
N GLU A 308 -2.58 -13.55 -2.59
CA GLU A 308 -1.70 -14.25 -3.51
C GLU A 308 -0.27 -13.71 -3.40
N THR A 309 0.71 -14.51 -3.82
CA THR A 309 2.10 -14.10 -3.92
C THR A 309 2.43 -13.86 -5.39
N VAL A 310 3.02 -12.69 -5.67
CA VAL A 310 3.44 -12.28 -7.00
C VAL A 310 4.87 -12.76 -7.22
N PRO A 311 5.15 -13.62 -8.21
CA PRO A 311 6.49 -14.14 -8.46
C PRO A 311 7.46 -13.02 -8.87
N ASP A 312 8.76 -13.23 -8.65
CA ASP A 312 9.84 -12.35 -9.12
C ASP A 312 9.72 -10.88 -8.64
N THR A 313 9.07 -10.68 -7.49
CA THR A 313 8.89 -9.36 -6.88
C THR A 313 9.52 -9.26 -5.50
N ASP A 314 9.91 -8.03 -5.16
CA ASP A 314 10.28 -7.63 -3.81
C ASP A 314 9.28 -6.64 -3.22
N HIS A 315 9.57 -6.15 -2.01
CA HIS A 315 8.65 -5.27 -1.28
C HIS A 315 8.23 -4.04 -2.08
N GLU A 316 9.12 -3.46 -2.89
CA GLU A 316 8.84 -2.24 -3.66
C GLU A 316 8.31 -2.58 -5.06
N SER A 317 8.86 -3.61 -5.72
CA SER A 317 8.48 -3.93 -7.09
C SER A 317 7.08 -4.52 -7.26
N VAL A 318 6.51 -5.11 -6.21
CA VAL A 318 5.16 -5.73 -6.25
C VAL A 318 4.04 -4.77 -6.65
N CYS A 319 4.20 -3.45 -6.44
CA CYS A 319 3.21 -2.46 -6.85
C CYS A 319 3.56 -1.73 -8.15
N LEU A 320 4.63 -2.13 -8.84
CA LEU A 320 5.03 -1.52 -10.12
C LEU A 320 4.36 -2.23 -11.30
N PRO A 321 3.94 -1.49 -12.34
CA PRO A 321 3.21 -2.08 -13.45
C PRO A 321 3.87 -3.26 -14.19
N PRO A 322 5.19 -3.23 -14.49
CA PRO A 322 5.82 -4.30 -15.27
C PRO A 322 5.78 -5.68 -14.60
N TYR A 323 5.50 -5.74 -13.29
CA TYR A 323 5.46 -6.97 -12.51
C TYR A 323 4.04 -7.57 -12.43
N GLY A 324 3.09 -7.07 -13.21
CA GLY A 324 1.79 -7.71 -13.48
C GLY A 324 0.71 -7.54 -12.41
N ALA A 325 1.08 -7.40 -11.13
CA ALA A 325 0.10 -7.25 -10.05
C ALA A 325 -0.76 -5.98 -10.17
N PHE A 326 -0.14 -4.84 -10.48
CA PHE A 326 -0.86 -3.57 -10.63
C PHE A 326 -1.76 -3.54 -11.88
N PRO A 327 -1.34 -4.02 -13.07
CA PRO A 327 -2.22 -4.22 -14.22
C PRO A 327 -3.42 -5.10 -13.93
N LYS A 328 -3.23 -6.23 -13.24
CA LYS A 328 -4.33 -7.12 -12.83
C LYS A 328 -5.36 -6.39 -11.96
N VAL A 329 -4.90 -5.54 -11.03
CA VAL A 329 -5.79 -4.71 -10.20
C VAL A 329 -6.54 -3.67 -11.04
N CYS A 330 -5.86 -3.00 -11.97
CA CYS A 330 -6.50 -2.03 -12.87
C CYS A 330 -7.57 -2.69 -13.74
N GLU A 331 -7.27 -3.86 -14.31
CA GLU A 331 -8.21 -4.65 -15.10
C GLU A 331 -9.44 -5.05 -14.27
N GLU A 332 -9.26 -5.54 -13.04
CA GLU A 332 -10.38 -5.92 -12.18
C GLU A 332 -11.26 -4.71 -11.81
N ILE A 333 -10.65 -3.54 -11.57
CA ILE A 333 -11.39 -2.30 -11.28
C ILE A 333 -12.15 -1.86 -12.53
N ALA A 334 -11.49 -1.82 -13.70
CA ALA A 334 -12.09 -1.38 -14.95
C ALA A 334 -13.23 -2.31 -15.42
N ALA A 335 -13.10 -3.62 -15.21
CA ALA A 335 -14.15 -4.59 -15.55
C ALA A 335 -15.43 -4.44 -14.71
N LYS A 336 -15.38 -3.65 -13.63
CA LYS A 336 -16.46 -3.48 -12.65
C LYS A 336 -16.88 -2.01 -12.47
N ALA A 337 -16.25 -1.08 -13.20
CA ALA A 337 -16.56 0.34 -13.24
C ALA A 337 -17.74 0.63 -14.17
#